data_AF-U6MTV1-F1
#
_entry.id   AF-U6MTV1-F1
#
_cell.length_a   1.000
_cell.length_b   1.000
_cell.length_c   1.000
_cell.angle_alpha   90.00
_cell.angle_beta   90.00
_cell.angle_gamma   90.00
#
_symmetry.space_group_name_H-M   'P 1'
#
loop_
_entity.id
_entity.type
_entity.pdbx_description
1 polymer ?
#
loop_
_entity_poly.entity_id
_entity_poly.type
_entity_poly.pdbx_seq_one_letter_code
_entity_poly.pdbx_strand_id
1 'polypeptide(L)'
;MCSKTKQQQQRRQQQQQQQTPQQQQQQQQQQQQQGRPVSEPEFKSQVLDSHGLHLVEFYADWCGHCQRFGPVYEQVADALRGFVSVVAVNDEQLMQQFEVSGFPTVMVIAGRGGNKPKSFKYEGSRDANSVLEFAVTHIGKLARARLAGKMDSGSGKSSSSKSSSKSSSSSSSSSSSSSSKPKSNGQADVIELKDSNFERMVMQDEENVWFVEFYAPWCGHCKALAPIWAAAAAQLQGKVKVAKLDATAETVTATKFSIQ
;
A
#
# COMPACT_ATOMS: atom_id res chain seq x y z
N MET A 1 -1.61 46.03 21.09
CA MET A 1 -1.74 44.59 20.79
C MET A 1 -1.07 44.14 19.46
N CYS A 2 -0.49 45.02 18.63
CA CYS A 2 -0.02 44.66 17.27
C CYS A 2 1.34 43.92 17.19
N SER A 3 2.21 44.01 18.21
CA SER A 3 3.63 43.61 18.08
C SER A 3 3.88 42.09 18.11
N LYS A 4 3.08 41.31 18.86
CA LYS A 4 3.27 39.85 18.99
C LYS A 4 2.98 39.13 17.66
N THR A 5 1.94 39.56 16.94
CA THR A 5 1.53 38.98 15.65
C THR A 5 2.62 39.16 14.58
N LYS A 6 3.24 40.35 14.51
CA LYS A 6 4.34 40.63 13.56
C LYS A 6 5.56 39.75 13.83
N GLN A 7 5.93 39.57 15.10
CA GLN A 7 7.06 38.71 15.47
C GLN A 7 6.80 37.22 15.18
N GLN A 8 5.55 36.76 15.29
CA GLN A 8 5.16 35.39 14.94
C GLN A 8 5.10 35.18 13.41
N GLN A 9 4.67 36.19 12.64
CA GLN A 9 4.77 36.17 11.17
C GLN A 9 6.23 36.15 10.68
N GLN A 10 7.10 36.98 11.26
CA GLN A 10 8.54 36.99 10.92
C GLN A 10 9.21 35.64 11.22
N ARG A 11 8.89 35.01 12.36
CA ARG A 11 9.41 33.66 12.68
C ARG A 11 8.90 32.59 11.72
N ARG A 12 7.64 32.65 11.28
CA ARG A 12 7.10 31.75 10.25
C ARG A 12 7.80 31.94 8.89
N GLN A 13 8.02 33.19 8.47
CA GLN A 13 8.75 33.49 7.24
C GLN A 13 10.21 33.03 7.31
N GLN A 14 10.89 33.23 8.44
CA GLN A 14 12.26 32.75 8.66
C GLN A 14 12.37 31.22 8.75
N GLN A 15 11.33 30.52 9.23
CA GLN A 15 11.28 29.05 9.22
C GLN A 15 11.04 28.50 7.80
N GLN A 16 10.21 29.15 6.99
CA GLN A 16 10.02 28.77 5.58
C GLN A 16 11.27 29.00 4.73
N GLN A 17 12.15 29.95 5.10
CA GLN A 17 13.43 30.21 4.43
C GLN A 17 14.59 29.31 4.91
N GLN A 18 14.37 28.38 5.84
CA GLN A 18 15.41 27.51 6.41
C GLN A 18 15.52 26.12 5.77
N GLN A 19 14.68 25.78 4.79
CA GLN A 19 14.91 24.58 3.99
C GLN A 19 16.20 24.76 3.19
N THR A 20 17.20 23.90 3.43
CA THR A 20 18.47 23.97 2.72
C THR A 20 18.27 23.69 1.23
N PRO A 21 19.12 24.25 0.34
CA PRO A 21 19.10 23.92 -1.08
C PRO A 21 19.18 22.41 -1.34
N GLN A 22 19.89 21.65 -0.50
CA GLN A 22 19.87 20.19 -0.52
C GLN A 22 18.48 19.59 -0.22
N GLN A 23 17.76 20.05 0.81
CA GLN A 23 16.40 19.56 1.09
C GLN A 23 15.42 19.90 -0.03
N GLN A 24 15.49 21.11 -0.59
CA GLN A 24 14.66 21.48 -1.74
C GLN A 24 15.01 20.68 -2.99
N GLN A 25 16.31 20.40 -3.23
CA GLN A 25 16.75 19.55 -4.33
C GLN A 25 16.37 18.07 -4.12
N GLN A 26 16.39 17.56 -2.87
CA GLN A 26 15.91 16.22 -2.54
C GLN A 26 14.40 16.10 -2.72
N GLN A 27 13.63 17.10 -2.27
CA GLN A 27 12.18 17.14 -2.49
C GLN A 27 11.84 17.26 -3.98
N GLN A 28 12.56 18.07 -4.76
CA GLN A 28 12.39 18.14 -6.22
C GLN A 28 12.78 16.81 -6.90
N GLN A 29 13.84 16.13 -6.46
CA GLN A 29 14.23 14.82 -6.99
C GLN A 29 13.26 13.70 -6.61
N GLN A 30 12.64 13.76 -5.42
CA GLN A 30 11.58 12.84 -5.00
C GLN A 30 10.28 13.10 -5.80
N GLN A 31 9.91 14.37 -6.00
CA GLN A 31 8.77 14.75 -6.85
C GLN A 31 9.00 14.35 -8.31
N GLN A 32 10.22 14.48 -8.85
CA GLN A 32 10.56 14.01 -10.20
C GLN A 32 10.58 12.48 -10.35
N GLN A 33 10.74 11.72 -9.27
CA GLN A 33 10.58 10.27 -9.29
C GLN A 33 9.11 9.85 -9.30
N GLN A 34 8.22 10.65 -8.69
CA GLN A 34 6.77 10.49 -8.75
C GLN A 34 6.22 11.02 -10.08
N GLY A 35 6.56 10.34 -11.18
CA GLY A 35 6.11 10.72 -12.53
C GLY A 35 7.06 10.35 -13.66
N ARG A 36 8.27 9.86 -13.36
CA ARG A 36 9.16 9.35 -14.42
C ARG A 36 8.54 8.08 -15.03
N PRO A 37 8.39 7.98 -16.37
CA PRO A 37 7.95 6.74 -17.00
C PRO A 37 8.89 5.59 -16.62
N VAL A 38 8.29 4.45 -16.28
CA VAL A 38 9.01 3.25 -15.89
C VAL A 38 9.40 2.45 -17.13
N SER A 39 10.68 2.09 -17.24
CA SER A 39 11.23 1.29 -18.34
C SER A 39 10.86 -0.20 -18.23
N GLU A 40 10.92 -0.98 -19.32
CA GLU A 40 10.61 -2.43 -19.28
C GLU A 40 11.29 -3.20 -18.13
N PRO A 41 12.61 -3.07 -17.85
CA PRO A 41 13.25 -3.84 -16.79
C PRO A 41 12.80 -3.42 -15.37
N GLU A 42 12.53 -2.12 -15.19
CA GLU A 42 12.00 -1.56 -13.94
C GLU A 42 10.55 -2.00 -13.74
N PHE A 43 9.73 -1.97 -14.80
CA PHE A 43 8.34 -2.43 -14.77
C PHE A 43 8.26 -3.92 -14.47
N LYS A 44 9.11 -4.74 -15.10
CA LYS A 44 9.18 -6.17 -14.85
C LYS A 44 9.48 -6.47 -13.39
N SER A 45 10.53 -5.87 -12.84
CA SER A 45 10.93 -6.08 -11.43
C SER A 45 9.92 -5.52 -10.42
N GLN A 46 9.36 -4.33 -10.68
CA GLN A 46 8.41 -3.66 -9.79
C GLN A 46 6.99 -4.24 -9.84
N VAL A 47 6.50 -4.64 -11.03
CA VAL A 47 5.09 -4.97 -11.30
C VAL A 47 4.87 -6.45 -11.61
N LEU A 48 5.72 -7.10 -12.41
CA LEU A 48 5.49 -8.48 -12.89
C LEU A 48 6.06 -9.54 -11.94
N ASP A 49 7.31 -9.35 -11.52
CA ASP A 49 8.06 -10.23 -10.63
C ASP A 49 7.69 -10.01 -9.15
N SER A 50 6.95 -8.95 -8.84
CA SER A 50 6.37 -8.73 -7.53
C SER A 50 5.17 -9.66 -7.27
N HIS A 51 4.78 -9.79 -6.00
CA HIS A 51 3.44 -10.28 -5.60
C HIS A 51 2.51 -9.10 -5.23
N GLY A 52 2.73 -7.95 -5.87
CA GLY A 52 2.04 -6.71 -5.59
C GLY A 52 0.60 -6.64 -6.11
N LEU A 53 0.06 -5.44 -5.98
CA LEU A 53 -1.13 -4.96 -6.67
C LEU A 53 -0.78 -3.56 -7.17
N HIS A 54 -0.98 -3.34 -8.46
CA HIS A 54 -0.54 -2.14 -9.13
C HIS A 54 -1.71 -1.51 -9.88
N LEU A 55 -1.79 -0.18 -9.84
CA LEU A 55 -2.57 0.60 -10.80
C LEU A 55 -1.56 1.12 -11.82
N VAL A 56 -1.81 0.89 -13.10
CA VAL A 56 -0.86 1.22 -14.18
C VAL A 56 -1.55 2.07 -15.24
N GLU A 57 -1.01 3.23 -15.55
CA GLU A 57 -1.37 4.03 -16.72
C GLU A 57 -0.36 3.77 -17.85
N PHE A 58 -0.87 3.44 -19.03
CA PHE A 58 -0.13 3.49 -20.28
C PHE A 58 -0.47 4.80 -21.00
N TYR A 59 0.55 5.61 -21.28
CA TYR A 59 0.41 6.98 -21.77
C TYR A 59 1.47 7.28 -22.84
N ALA A 60 1.33 8.41 -23.53
CA ALA A 60 2.34 8.90 -24.48
C ALA A 60 2.49 10.43 -24.37
N ASP A 61 3.73 10.94 -24.40
CA ASP A 61 4.03 12.36 -24.15
C ASP A 61 3.34 13.32 -25.14
N TRP A 62 3.17 12.91 -26.40
CA TRP A 62 2.48 13.68 -27.44
C TRP A 62 0.94 13.67 -27.30
N CYS A 63 0.38 12.86 -26.40
CA CYS A 63 -1.06 12.71 -26.27
C CYS A 63 -1.67 13.77 -25.34
N GLY A 64 -2.35 14.76 -25.91
CA GLY A 64 -3.08 15.79 -25.14
C GLY A 64 -4.19 15.25 -24.22
N HIS A 65 -4.63 14.00 -24.38
CA HIS A 65 -5.52 13.34 -23.40
C HIS A 65 -4.77 12.83 -22.17
N CYS A 66 -3.55 12.31 -22.33
CA CYS A 66 -2.69 11.93 -21.22
C CYS A 66 -2.27 13.15 -20.40
N GLN A 67 -1.83 14.22 -21.07
CA GLN A 67 -1.45 15.48 -20.41
C GLN A 67 -2.58 16.08 -19.55
N ARG A 68 -3.85 15.93 -19.98
CA ARG A 68 -5.02 16.35 -19.18
C ARG A 68 -5.39 15.37 -18.07
N PHE A 69 -5.00 14.11 -18.18
CA PHE A 69 -5.31 13.05 -17.21
C PHE A 69 -4.24 12.90 -16.13
N GLY A 70 -2.97 13.25 -16.41
CA GLY A 70 -1.87 13.19 -15.44
C GLY A 70 -2.21 13.77 -14.05
N PRO A 71 -2.71 15.03 -13.95
CA PRO A 71 -3.11 15.60 -12.66
C PRO A 71 -4.28 14.89 -11.96
N VAL A 72 -5.10 14.14 -12.70
CA VAL A 72 -6.16 13.28 -12.14
C VAL A 72 -5.56 11.96 -11.64
N TYR A 73 -4.60 11.42 -12.38
CA TYR A 73 -3.90 10.19 -12.01
C TYR A 73 -2.99 10.39 -10.78
N GLU A 74 -2.34 11.55 -10.65
CA GLU A 74 -1.60 11.99 -9.46
C GLU A 74 -2.51 12.03 -8.21
N GLN A 75 -3.71 12.59 -8.30
CA GLN A 75 -4.69 12.57 -7.19
C GLN A 75 -5.07 11.14 -6.78
N VAL A 76 -5.17 10.21 -7.74
CA VAL A 76 -5.42 8.79 -7.45
C VAL A 76 -4.18 8.11 -6.85
N ALA A 77 -2.98 8.48 -7.29
CA ALA A 77 -1.73 7.99 -6.71
C ALA A 77 -1.57 8.39 -5.24
N ASP A 78 -1.89 9.65 -4.92
CA ASP A 78 -1.93 10.16 -3.55
C ASP A 78 -3.00 9.46 -2.70
N ALA A 79 -4.21 9.28 -3.24
CA ALA A 79 -5.29 8.57 -2.54
C ALA A 79 -5.00 7.07 -2.29
N LEU A 80 -4.13 6.45 -3.10
CA LEU A 80 -3.74 5.04 -2.99
C LEU A 80 -2.37 4.83 -2.35
N ARG A 81 -1.69 5.89 -1.92
CA ARG A 81 -0.35 5.86 -1.30
C ARG A 81 -0.31 4.85 -0.14
N GLY A 82 0.69 3.98 -0.14
CA GLY A 82 0.86 2.91 0.86
C GLY A 82 -0.11 1.72 0.75
N PHE A 83 -1.15 1.78 -0.09
CA PHE A 83 -2.06 0.64 -0.35
C PHE A 83 -1.76 -0.08 -1.66
N VAL A 84 -1.36 0.66 -2.68
CA VAL A 84 -1.18 0.20 -4.07
C VAL A 84 0.04 0.89 -4.66
N SER A 85 0.84 0.17 -5.45
CA SER A 85 1.86 0.82 -6.26
C SER A 85 1.19 1.39 -7.51
N VAL A 86 1.28 2.71 -7.70
CA VAL A 86 0.74 3.41 -8.86
C VAL A 86 1.91 3.73 -9.81
N VAL A 87 1.74 3.44 -11.11
CA VAL A 87 2.84 3.38 -12.09
C VAL A 87 2.41 3.98 -13.43
N ALA A 88 3.21 4.88 -13.99
CA ALA A 88 3.04 5.41 -15.34
C ALA A 88 4.07 4.78 -16.31
N VAL A 89 3.61 4.38 -17.49
CA VAL A 89 4.40 3.66 -18.50
C VAL A 89 4.27 4.33 -19.86
N ASN A 90 5.41 4.71 -20.44
CA ASN A 90 5.54 5.17 -21.82
C ASN A 90 6.62 4.33 -22.51
N ASP A 91 6.29 3.07 -22.81
CA ASP A 91 7.15 2.06 -23.41
C ASP A 91 6.34 1.23 -24.43
N GLU A 92 6.79 1.20 -25.69
CA GLU A 92 6.05 0.56 -26.80
C GLU A 92 5.98 -0.97 -26.66
N GLN A 93 6.99 -1.61 -26.08
CA GLN A 93 7.02 -3.07 -25.94
C GLN A 93 6.01 -3.53 -24.89
N LEU A 94 5.96 -2.82 -23.75
CA LEU A 94 4.95 -3.05 -22.73
C LEU A 94 3.53 -2.77 -23.25
N MET A 95 3.34 -1.69 -24.02
CA MET A 95 2.05 -1.39 -24.66
C MET A 95 1.58 -2.52 -25.58
N GLN A 96 2.48 -3.08 -26.40
CA GLN A 96 2.19 -4.23 -27.24
C GLN A 96 1.85 -5.48 -26.41
N GLN A 97 2.64 -5.76 -25.36
CA GLN A 97 2.44 -6.90 -24.46
C GLN A 97 1.09 -6.87 -23.73
N PHE A 98 0.61 -5.67 -23.37
CA PHE A 98 -0.65 -5.44 -22.67
C PHE A 98 -1.83 -5.10 -23.59
N GLU A 99 -1.67 -5.24 -24.92
CA GLU A 99 -2.73 -4.99 -25.91
C GLU A 99 -3.33 -3.56 -25.80
N VAL A 100 -2.46 -2.57 -25.54
CA VAL A 100 -2.82 -1.16 -25.41
C VAL A 100 -3.07 -0.56 -26.79
N SER A 101 -4.35 -0.40 -27.14
CA SER A 101 -4.80 0.13 -28.43
C SER A 101 -5.06 1.64 -28.47
N GLY A 102 -4.80 2.38 -27.38
CA GLY A 102 -5.03 3.82 -27.32
C GLY A 102 -4.75 4.43 -25.94
N PHE A 103 -4.68 5.76 -25.89
CA PHE A 103 -4.16 6.50 -24.73
C PHE A 103 -5.13 7.56 -24.15
N PRO A 104 -5.06 7.84 -22.84
CA PRO A 104 -4.49 6.97 -21.81
C PRO A 104 -5.30 5.68 -21.65
N THR A 105 -4.63 4.59 -21.28
CA THR A 105 -5.26 3.32 -20.84
C THR A 105 -4.82 3.01 -19.42
N VAL A 106 -5.78 2.84 -18.50
CA VAL A 106 -5.50 2.46 -17.10
C VAL A 106 -5.83 0.98 -16.88
N MET A 107 -5.03 0.28 -16.08
CA MET A 107 -5.25 -1.11 -15.69
C MET A 107 -4.93 -1.37 -14.22
N VAL A 108 -5.67 -2.28 -13.57
CA VAL A 108 -5.20 -2.94 -12.34
C VAL A 108 -4.43 -4.19 -12.73
N ILE A 109 -3.18 -4.30 -12.28
CA ILE A 109 -2.28 -5.42 -12.58
C ILE A 109 -1.84 -6.08 -11.26
N ALA A 110 -2.02 -7.41 -11.17
CA ALA A 110 -1.45 -8.22 -10.09
C ALA A 110 -0.23 -8.98 -10.61
N GLY A 111 0.94 -8.62 -10.07
CA GLY A 111 2.18 -9.38 -10.22
C GLY A 111 2.05 -10.79 -9.65
N ARG A 112 2.80 -11.73 -10.25
CA ARG A 112 2.75 -13.16 -9.92
C ARG A 112 4.13 -13.83 -9.93
N GLY A 113 5.20 -13.09 -9.64
CA GLY A 113 6.56 -13.66 -9.56
C GLY A 113 7.03 -14.23 -10.91
N GLY A 114 6.94 -13.43 -11.97
CA GLY A 114 7.32 -13.84 -13.33
C GLY A 114 6.27 -14.68 -14.09
N ASN A 115 5.23 -15.18 -13.41
CA ASN A 115 4.10 -15.82 -14.08
C ASN A 115 3.18 -14.79 -14.75
N LYS A 116 2.38 -15.22 -15.75
CA LYS A 116 1.44 -14.35 -16.48
C LYS A 116 0.57 -13.54 -15.49
N PRO A 117 0.66 -12.19 -15.49
CA PRO A 117 -0.03 -11.36 -14.52
C PRO A 117 -1.55 -11.41 -14.73
N LYS A 118 -2.30 -11.04 -13.69
CA LYS A 118 -3.76 -10.87 -13.81
C LYS A 118 -4.06 -9.38 -13.94
N SER A 119 -4.48 -8.95 -15.13
CA SER A 119 -4.85 -7.58 -15.43
C SER A 119 -6.38 -7.40 -15.54
N PHE A 120 -6.83 -6.19 -15.25
CA PHE A 120 -8.17 -5.69 -15.56
C PHE A 120 -8.02 -4.31 -16.20
N LYS A 121 -8.59 -4.11 -17.39
CA LYS A 121 -8.58 -2.81 -18.09
C LYS A 121 -9.71 -1.91 -17.57
N TYR A 122 -9.43 -0.62 -17.47
CA TYR A 122 -10.40 0.41 -17.15
C TYR A 122 -11.02 0.99 -18.43
N GLU A 123 -12.34 1.15 -18.43
CA GLU A 123 -13.12 1.66 -19.57
C GLU A 123 -14.11 2.77 -19.16
N GLY A 124 -13.95 3.33 -17.96
CA GLY A 124 -14.80 4.38 -17.41
C GLY A 124 -14.34 5.81 -17.75
N SER A 125 -14.93 6.79 -17.04
CA SER A 125 -14.61 8.20 -17.17
C SER A 125 -13.25 8.58 -16.59
N ARG A 126 -12.61 9.61 -17.15
CA ARG A 126 -11.25 10.04 -16.79
C ARG A 126 -11.23 10.99 -15.58
N ASP A 127 -11.97 10.65 -14.52
CA ASP A 127 -12.03 11.38 -13.26
C ASP A 127 -11.50 10.53 -12.08
N ALA A 128 -11.05 11.21 -11.02
CA ALA A 128 -10.32 10.55 -9.93
C ALA A 128 -11.16 9.51 -9.19
N ASN A 129 -12.43 9.83 -8.90
CA ASN A 129 -13.32 8.94 -8.16
C ASN A 129 -13.59 7.64 -8.95
N SER A 130 -13.92 7.76 -10.24
CA SER A 130 -14.26 6.60 -11.07
C SER A 130 -13.06 5.67 -11.31
N VAL A 131 -11.84 6.22 -11.34
CA VAL A 131 -10.60 5.44 -11.41
C VAL A 131 -10.26 4.79 -10.06
N LEU A 132 -10.43 5.54 -8.95
CA LEU A 132 -10.21 5.05 -7.58
C LEU A 132 -11.17 3.90 -7.23
N GLU A 133 -12.47 4.05 -7.49
CA GLU A 133 -13.47 3.00 -7.26
C GLU A 133 -13.17 1.74 -8.06
N PHE A 134 -12.75 1.88 -9.33
CA PHE A 134 -12.32 0.76 -10.15
C PHE A 134 -11.12 0.04 -9.55
N ALA A 135 -10.11 0.79 -9.10
CA ALA A 135 -8.92 0.26 -8.48
C ALA A 135 -9.28 -0.55 -7.22
N VAL A 136 -9.93 0.09 -6.24
CA VAL A 136 -10.34 -0.52 -4.95
C VAL A 136 -11.21 -1.75 -5.17
N THR A 137 -12.15 -1.71 -6.12
CA THR A 137 -13.03 -2.84 -6.46
C THR A 137 -12.24 -4.07 -6.94
N HIS A 138 -11.30 -3.88 -7.88
CA HIS A 138 -10.51 -4.96 -8.45
C HIS A 138 -9.42 -5.47 -7.49
N ILE A 139 -8.81 -4.58 -6.72
CA ILE A 139 -7.89 -4.91 -5.62
C ILE A 139 -8.60 -5.78 -4.58
N GLY A 140 -9.78 -5.37 -4.10
CA GLY A 140 -10.56 -6.15 -3.14
C GLY A 140 -10.99 -7.51 -3.70
N LYS A 141 -11.33 -7.59 -4.99
CA LYS A 141 -11.63 -8.84 -5.70
C LYS A 141 -10.42 -9.78 -5.74
N LEU A 142 -9.23 -9.25 -6.02
CA LEU A 142 -7.97 -10.01 -6.03
C LEU A 142 -7.57 -10.48 -4.63
N ALA A 143 -7.66 -9.61 -3.61
CA ALA A 143 -7.39 -9.96 -2.23
C ALA A 143 -8.30 -11.10 -1.73
N ARG A 144 -9.61 -11.04 -2.01
CA ARG A 144 -10.56 -12.12 -1.71
C ARG A 144 -10.23 -13.42 -2.47
N ALA A 145 -9.77 -13.33 -3.72
CA ALA A 145 -9.35 -14.51 -4.48
C ALA A 145 -8.09 -15.18 -3.91
N ARG A 146 -7.13 -14.39 -3.37
CA ARG A 146 -5.96 -14.91 -2.64
C ARG A 146 -6.38 -15.62 -1.36
N LEU A 147 -7.23 -15.00 -0.53
CA LEU A 147 -7.77 -15.61 0.69
C LEU A 147 -8.54 -16.92 0.43
N ALA A 148 -9.23 -17.02 -0.72
CA ALA A 148 -9.96 -18.23 -1.11
C ALA A 148 -9.08 -19.31 -1.80
N GLY A 149 -7.79 -19.07 -2.02
CA GLY A 149 -6.90 -19.97 -2.77
C GLY A 149 -7.22 -20.10 -4.28
N LYS A 150 -8.05 -19.20 -4.84
CA LYS A 150 -8.63 -19.32 -6.19
C LYS A 150 -7.91 -18.51 -7.27
N MET A 151 -6.67 -18.09 -7.04
CA MET A 151 -6.00 -17.12 -7.93
C MET A 151 -5.29 -17.74 -9.14
N ASP A 152 -5.13 -19.07 -9.19
CA ASP A 152 -4.41 -19.77 -10.26
C ASP A 152 -5.25 -20.23 -11.46
N SER A 153 -6.59 -20.19 -11.39
CA SER A 153 -7.42 -20.43 -12.58
C SER A 153 -7.41 -19.22 -13.51
N GLY A 154 -6.75 -19.39 -14.64
CA GLY A 154 -6.64 -18.40 -15.71
C GLY A 154 -7.88 -18.30 -16.61
N SER A 155 -7.83 -17.31 -17.50
CA SER A 155 -8.88 -16.91 -18.46
C SER A 155 -10.11 -16.23 -17.85
N GLY A 156 -10.61 -15.21 -18.55
CA GLY A 156 -11.70 -14.36 -18.10
C GLY A 156 -12.90 -14.41 -19.03
N LYS A 157 -14.09 -14.25 -18.45
CA LYS A 157 -15.20 -13.53 -19.04
C LYS A 157 -16.12 -13.00 -17.94
N SER A 158 -16.73 -11.85 -18.17
CA SER A 158 -17.71 -11.25 -17.28
C SER A 158 -19.06 -11.96 -17.42
N SER A 159 -19.63 -12.38 -16.30
CA SER A 159 -21.09 -12.53 -16.17
C SER A 159 -21.52 -12.41 -14.71
N SER A 160 -22.72 -11.87 -14.53
CA SER A 160 -23.39 -11.67 -13.25
C SER A 160 -24.12 -12.93 -12.77
N SER A 161 -24.05 -13.24 -11.48
CA SER A 161 -25.16 -13.93 -10.78
C SER A 161 -25.07 -13.82 -9.25
N LYS A 162 -26.24 -14.00 -8.61
CA LYS A 162 -26.51 -13.83 -7.18
C LYS A 162 -26.08 -15.05 -6.35
N SER A 163 -25.84 -14.79 -5.05
CA SER A 163 -26.26 -15.58 -3.88
C SER A 163 -25.99 -17.10 -3.85
N SER A 164 -25.22 -17.56 -2.85
CA SER A 164 -25.84 -18.16 -1.64
C SER A 164 -24.78 -18.74 -0.69
N SER A 165 -25.20 -18.94 0.56
CA SER A 165 -24.40 -19.48 1.67
C SER A 165 -24.27 -21.00 1.65
N LYS A 166 -23.15 -21.53 2.17
CA LYS A 166 -23.19 -22.53 3.25
C LYS A 166 -21.82 -22.76 3.90
N SER A 167 -21.87 -23.06 5.19
CA SER A 167 -20.78 -23.41 6.08
C SER A 167 -20.44 -24.90 6.04
N SER A 168 -19.20 -25.26 6.31
CA SER A 168 -18.84 -26.56 6.88
C SER A 168 -17.60 -26.44 7.77
N SER A 169 -17.60 -27.22 8.84
CA SER A 169 -16.70 -27.11 9.98
C SER A 169 -16.04 -28.46 10.30
N SER A 170 -14.73 -28.45 10.56
CA SER A 170 -14.00 -29.45 11.37
C SER A 170 -12.50 -29.09 11.37
N SER A 171 -11.64 -29.35 12.35
CA SER A 171 -11.68 -29.48 13.84
C SER A 171 -10.41 -30.27 14.22
N SER A 172 -9.65 -29.82 15.25
CA SER A 172 -8.53 -30.56 15.93
C SER A 172 -7.30 -30.95 15.08
N SER A 173 -6.06 -31.10 15.58
CA SER A 173 -5.31 -30.73 16.81
C SER A 173 -3.79 -30.82 16.49
N SER A 174 -2.77 -30.62 17.35
CA SER A 174 -2.68 -30.41 18.81
C SER A 174 -1.36 -29.67 19.19
N SER A 175 -1.28 -29.22 20.45
CA SER A 175 -0.09 -28.82 21.24
C SER A 175 1.35 -29.12 20.75
N SER A 176 2.25 -28.14 20.87
CA SER A 176 3.28 -28.16 21.93
C SER A 176 4.02 -26.82 22.06
N SER A 177 4.38 -26.47 23.29
CA SER A 177 5.10 -25.23 23.64
C SER A 177 6.60 -25.50 23.81
N SER A 178 7.44 -24.65 23.23
CA SER A 178 8.82 -24.51 23.70
C SER A 178 9.33 -23.08 23.48
N SER A 179 9.66 -22.41 24.58
CA SER A 179 10.22 -21.06 24.57
C SER A 179 11.63 -21.09 23.97
N SER A 180 11.90 -20.26 22.96
CA SER A 180 13.27 -20.00 22.49
C SER A 180 13.40 -18.60 21.91
N LYS A 181 14.38 -17.87 22.44
CA LYS A 181 14.76 -16.50 22.11
C LYS A 181 15.15 -16.39 20.62
N PRO A 182 14.64 -15.41 19.84
CA PRO A 182 14.95 -15.36 18.41
C PRO A 182 16.40 -14.96 18.18
N LYS A 183 17.12 -15.79 17.42
CA LYS A 183 18.28 -15.35 16.63
C LYS A 183 17.74 -14.80 15.32
N SER A 184 18.26 -13.66 14.88
CA SER A 184 17.87 -13.00 13.63
C SER A 184 18.15 -13.88 12.41
N ASN A 185 17.11 -14.22 11.65
CA ASN A 185 17.29 -14.73 10.28
C ASN A 185 16.07 -14.45 9.40
N GLY A 186 16.06 -13.31 8.70
CA GLY A 186 15.28 -13.05 7.47
C GLY A 186 13.75 -13.12 7.50
N GLN A 187 13.10 -13.41 8.63
CA GLN A 187 11.65 -13.56 8.72
C GLN A 187 10.98 -12.20 9.01
N ALA A 188 9.84 -11.92 8.37
CA ALA A 188 9.11 -10.66 8.51
C ALA A 188 8.65 -10.46 9.97
N ASP A 189 9.37 -9.59 10.69
CA ASP A 189 9.18 -9.42 12.12
C ASP A 189 8.02 -8.46 12.43
N VAL A 190 7.21 -8.79 13.44
CA VAL A 190 6.15 -7.90 13.92
C VAL A 190 6.80 -6.80 14.74
N ILE A 191 6.77 -5.57 14.23
CA ILE A 191 7.50 -4.45 14.81
C ILE A 191 6.99 -4.16 16.24
N GLU A 192 7.88 -4.21 17.23
CA GLU A 192 7.56 -3.88 18.62
C GLU A 192 7.56 -2.35 18.82
N LEU A 193 6.38 -1.79 19.10
CA LEU A 193 6.18 -0.38 19.37
C LEU A 193 6.12 -0.11 20.87
N LYS A 194 6.61 1.06 21.25
CA LYS A 194 6.76 1.56 22.63
C LYS A 194 6.44 3.05 22.67
N ASP A 195 6.10 3.56 23.84
CA ASP A 195 5.88 4.99 24.09
C ASP A 195 7.08 5.85 23.62
N SER A 196 8.30 5.29 23.73
CA SER A 196 9.55 5.95 23.29
C SER A 196 9.80 5.95 21.77
N ASN A 197 9.10 5.11 20.97
CA ASN A 197 9.34 4.99 19.53
C ASN A 197 8.11 5.26 18.66
N PHE A 198 6.88 5.18 19.21
CA PHE A 198 5.63 5.22 18.46
C PHE A 198 5.48 6.50 17.64
N GLU A 199 5.74 7.67 18.23
CA GLU A 199 5.59 8.95 17.55
C GLU A 199 6.51 9.05 16.32
N ARG A 200 7.78 8.66 16.48
CA ARG A 200 8.79 8.69 15.40
C ARG A 200 8.55 7.63 14.32
N MET A 201 8.02 6.46 14.71
CA MET A 201 7.88 5.33 13.78
C MET A 201 6.54 5.33 13.05
N VAL A 202 5.45 5.68 13.73
CA VAL A 202 4.08 5.60 13.20
C VAL A 202 3.54 6.97 12.82
N MET A 203 3.64 7.96 13.71
CA MET A 203 2.98 9.27 13.50
C MET A 203 3.73 10.18 12.52
N GLN A 204 5.03 9.95 12.31
CA GLN A 204 5.89 10.70 11.39
C GLN A 204 6.12 9.98 10.06
N ASP A 205 5.44 8.85 9.81
CA ASP A 205 5.58 8.05 8.60
C ASP A 205 4.42 8.32 7.63
N GLU A 206 4.57 9.34 6.80
CA GLU A 206 3.56 9.77 5.82
C GLU A 206 3.54 8.91 4.53
N GLU A 207 4.45 7.94 4.42
CA GLU A 207 4.61 7.09 3.23
C GLU A 207 3.97 5.70 3.40
N ASN A 208 3.96 5.16 4.63
CA ASN A 208 3.56 3.78 4.89
C ASN A 208 2.30 3.69 5.74
N VAL A 209 1.40 2.78 5.36
CA VAL A 209 0.27 2.39 6.21
C VAL A 209 0.78 1.47 7.33
N TRP A 210 0.37 1.75 8.56
CA TRP A 210 0.66 0.94 9.74
C TRP A 210 -0.58 0.16 10.20
N PHE A 211 -0.39 -1.12 10.51
CA PHE A 211 -1.41 -1.97 11.12
C PHE A 211 -0.89 -2.44 12.49
N VAL A 212 -1.51 -1.99 13.56
CA VAL A 212 -0.99 -2.10 14.94
C VAL A 212 -1.94 -2.90 15.82
N GLU A 213 -1.43 -3.97 16.45
CA GLU A 213 -2.13 -4.71 17.50
C GLU A 213 -1.79 -4.10 18.86
N PHE A 214 -2.79 -3.51 19.53
CA PHE A 214 -2.70 -3.21 20.96
C PHE A 214 -3.10 -4.46 21.73
N TYR A 215 -2.18 -5.04 22.51
CA TYR A 215 -2.39 -6.32 23.19
C TYR A 215 -2.06 -6.27 24.68
N ALA A 216 -2.50 -7.29 25.41
CA ALA A 216 -2.07 -7.56 26.78
C ALA A 216 -1.45 -8.96 26.87
N PRO A 217 -0.28 -9.15 27.51
CA PRO A 217 0.49 -10.40 27.48
C PRO A 217 -0.16 -11.53 28.27
N TRP A 218 -1.14 -11.22 29.13
CA TRP A 218 -1.96 -12.19 29.85
C TRP A 218 -3.24 -12.57 29.10
N CYS A 219 -3.75 -11.73 28.18
CA CYS A 219 -5.03 -11.94 27.49
C CYS A 219 -5.04 -13.17 26.57
N GLY A 220 -6.01 -14.07 26.78
CA GLY A 220 -6.16 -15.29 26.00
C GLY A 220 -6.49 -15.03 24.52
N HIS A 221 -7.30 -14.01 24.23
CA HIS A 221 -7.66 -13.66 22.85
C HIS A 221 -6.46 -13.10 22.06
N CYS A 222 -5.64 -12.23 22.68
CA CYS A 222 -4.40 -11.74 22.07
C CYS A 222 -3.41 -12.88 21.77
N LYS A 223 -3.26 -13.84 22.70
CA LYS A 223 -2.43 -15.04 22.48
C LYS A 223 -2.91 -15.88 21.30
N ALA A 224 -4.23 -15.96 21.06
CA ALA A 224 -4.81 -16.64 19.91
C ALA A 224 -4.66 -15.84 18.60
N LEU A 225 -4.65 -14.50 18.67
CA LEU A 225 -4.44 -13.62 17.52
C LEU A 225 -2.97 -13.56 17.09
N ALA A 226 -2.01 -13.57 18.02
CA ALA A 226 -0.58 -13.47 17.75
C ALA A 226 -0.03 -14.31 16.58
N PRO A 227 -0.34 -15.62 16.41
CA PRO A 227 0.12 -16.38 15.24
C PRO A 227 -0.52 -15.92 13.92
N ILE A 228 -1.77 -15.46 13.94
CA ILE A 228 -2.47 -14.88 12.78
C ILE A 228 -1.86 -13.51 12.44
N TRP A 229 -1.51 -12.72 13.45
CA TRP A 229 -0.87 -11.42 13.30
C TRP A 229 0.54 -11.52 12.67
N ALA A 230 1.34 -12.49 13.14
CA ALA A 230 2.63 -12.81 12.53
C ALA A 230 2.49 -13.30 11.08
N ALA A 231 1.49 -14.12 10.77
CA ALA A 231 1.20 -14.52 9.40
C ALA A 231 0.77 -13.33 8.52
N ALA A 232 -0.01 -12.38 9.06
CA ALA A 232 -0.38 -11.15 8.36
C ALA A 232 0.85 -10.27 8.07
N ALA A 233 1.79 -10.13 9.02
CA ALA A 233 3.05 -9.41 8.82
C ALA A 233 3.86 -9.97 7.65
N ALA A 234 3.98 -11.30 7.54
CA ALA A 234 4.67 -11.96 6.43
C ALA A 234 3.97 -11.74 5.07
N GLN A 235 2.63 -11.69 5.03
CA GLN A 235 1.88 -11.45 3.78
C GLN A 235 1.85 -9.97 3.36
N LEU A 236 2.03 -9.05 4.31
CA LEU A 236 1.97 -7.60 4.10
C LEU A 236 3.34 -6.92 3.99
N GLN A 237 4.44 -7.68 4.12
CA GLN A 237 5.81 -7.18 4.01
C GLN A 237 6.00 -6.34 2.74
N GLY A 238 6.59 -5.14 2.90
CA GLY A 238 6.81 -4.19 1.81
C GLY A 238 5.56 -3.45 1.31
N LYS A 239 4.40 -3.60 1.98
CA LYS A 239 3.13 -2.92 1.65
C LYS A 239 2.56 -2.19 2.87
N VAL A 240 2.38 -2.92 3.97
CA VAL A 240 1.85 -2.38 5.23
C VAL A 240 2.79 -2.81 6.36
N LYS A 241 3.18 -1.86 7.21
CA LYS A 241 4.02 -2.13 8.38
C LYS A 241 3.15 -2.71 9.48
N VAL A 242 3.37 -3.98 9.80
CA VAL A 242 2.61 -4.69 10.83
C VAL A 242 3.38 -4.66 12.15
N ALA A 243 2.71 -4.23 13.21
CA ALA A 243 3.32 -3.90 14.49
C ALA A 243 2.44 -4.35 15.67
N LYS A 244 3.01 -4.36 16.87
CA LYS A 244 2.31 -4.65 18.13
C LYS A 244 2.81 -3.73 19.25
N LEU A 245 1.94 -3.46 20.22
CA LEU A 245 2.23 -2.65 21.40
C LEU A 245 1.56 -3.28 22.63
N ASP A 246 2.33 -3.48 23.70
CA ASP A 246 1.80 -3.98 24.97
C ASP A 246 1.10 -2.82 25.71
N ALA A 247 -0.23 -2.78 25.61
CA ALA A 247 -1.04 -1.70 26.18
C ALA A 247 -0.99 -1.66 27.72
N THR A 248 -0.49 -2.73 28.37
CA THR A 248 -0.35 -2.80 29.83
C THR A 248 0.99 -2.25 30.33
N ALA A 249 1.97 -2.09 29.45
CA ALA A 249 3.26 -1.47 29.74
C ALA A 249 3.37 -0.06 29.14
N GLU A 250 3.01 0.09 27.87
CA GLU A 250 3.16 1.30 27.04
C GLU A 250 1.89 2.17 27.14
N THR A 251 1.59 2.57 28.38
CA THR A 251 0.31 3.16 28.79
C THR A 251 0.05 4.56 28.22
N VAL A 252 1.09 5.32 27.84
CA VAL A 252 0.92 6.67 27.28
C VAL A 252 0.30 6.56 25.89
N THR A 253 0.81 5.66 25.06
CA THR A 253 0.27 5.39 23.72
C THR A 253 -1.09 4.70 23.81
N ALA A 254 -1.26 3.71 24.70
CA ALA A 254 -2.58 3.08 24.89
C ALA A 254 -3.66 4.11 25.24
N THR A 255 -3.37 5.03 26.18
CA THR A 255 -4.27 6.13 26.55
C THR A 255 -4.52 7.09 25.39
N LYS A 256 -3.50 7.43 24.59
CA LYS A 256 -3.63 8.30 23.40
C LYS A 256 -4.65 7.76 22.38
N PHE A 257 -4.78 6.44 22.26
CA PHE A 257 -5.73 5.76 21.37
C PHE A 257 -6.99 5.23 22.09
N SER A 258 -7.22 5.62 23.35
CA SER A 258 -8.37 5.19 24.16
C SER A 258 -8.51 3.68 24.32
N ILE A 259 -7.38 2.95 24.36
CA ILE A 259 -7.32 1.53 24.69
C ILE A 259 -7.26 1.37 26.21
N GLN A 260 -8.06 0.44 26.76
CA GLN A 260 -8.21 0.17 28.20
C GLN A 260 -8.01 -1.32 28.49
#